data_AF-A0A7X7VXJ3-F1
#
_entry.id   AF-A0A7X7VXJ3-F1
#
_cell.length_a   1.000
_cell.length_b   1.000
_cell.length_c   1.000
_cell.angle_alpha   90.00
_cell.angle_beta   90.00
_cell.angle_gamma   90.00
#
_symmetry.space_group_name_H-M   'P 1'
#
loop_
_entity.id
_entity.type
_entity.pdbx_description
1 polymer ?
#
loop_
_entity_poly.entity_id
_entity_poly.type
_entity_poly.pdbx_seq_one_letter_code
_entity_poly.pdbx_strand_id
1 'polypeptide(L)' 'MDLIKEHPILEFEHGKKVKFFFDGKAMEGYEGEPIAAALHANGVR' A
#
# COMPACT_ATOMS: atom_id res chain seq x y z
N MET A 1 21.34 -4.38 6.36
CA MET A 1 20.13 -3.87 7.05
C MET A 1 19.00 -4.76 6.59
N ASP A 2 18.83 -5.88 7.27
CA ASP A 2 17.90 -6.92 6.88
C ASP A 2 16.55 -6.58 7.51
N LEU A 3 15.64 -6.06 6.67
CA LEU A 3 14.25 -5.88 7.04
C LEU A 3 13.68 -7.27 7.37
N ILE A 4 13.11 -7.41 8.57
CA ILE A 4 12.39 -8.62 8.97
C ILE A 4 11.16 -8.72 8.06
N LYS A 5 11.26 -9.53 7.00
CA LYS A 5 10.19 -9.72 6.00
C LYS A 5 9.06 -10.62 6.51
N GLU A 6 9.31 -11.36 7.58
CA GLU A 6 8.42 -12.38 8.09
C GLU A 6 8.43 -12.30 9.62
N HIS A 7 7.29 -11.97 10.22
CA HIS A 7 7.15 -11.89 11.67
C HIS A 7 6.17 -12.99 12.09
N PRO A 8 6.50 -13.88 13.04
CA PRO A 8 5.70 -15.07 13.38
C PRO A 8 4.30 -14.78 13.98
N ILE A 9 3.91 -13.51 14.07
CA ILE A 9 2.69 -13.02 14.74
C ILE A 9 2.00 -11.94 13.89
N LEU A 10 2.69 -11.35 12.91
CA LEU A 10 2.24 -10.20 12.14
C LEU A 10 2.25 -10.59 10.67
N GLU A 11 1.11 -11.07 10.19
CA GLU A 11 0.88 -11.22 8.75
C GLU A 11 0.70 -9.84 8.14
N PHE A 12 1.63 -9.46 7.27
CA PHE A 12 1.47 -8.30 6.39
C PHE A 12 0.55 -8.67 5.22
N GLU A 13 -0.66 -9.13 5.52
CA GLU A 13 -1.74 -9.20 4.55
C GLU A 13 -2.11 -7.77 4.20
N HIS A 14 -1.34 -7.19 3.27
CA HIS A 14 -1.83 -6.05 2.52
C HIS A 14 -3.13 -6.53 1.87
N GLY A 15 -4.23 -5.81 2.11
CA GLY A 15 -5.56 -6.25 1.69
C GLY A 15 -5.69 -6.46 0.18
N LYS A 16 -6.90 -6.51 -0.36
CA LYS A 16 -7.05 -6.61 -1.81
C LYS A 16 -6.38 -5.41 -2.50
N LYS A 17 -5.47 -5.67 -3.45
CA LYS A 17 -4.94 -4.61 -4.32
C LYS A 17 -6.10 -4.02 -5.14
N VAL A 18 -6.35 -2.75 -4.91
CA VAL A 18 -7.34 -1.96 -5.65
C VAL A 18 -6.62 -0.96 -6.54
N LYS A 19 -7.12 -0.80 -7.77
CA LYS A 19 -6.65 0.22 -8.70
C LYS A 19 -7.60 1.39 -8.66
N PHE A 20 -7.06 2.59 -8.47
CA PHE A 20 -7.82 3.83 -8.46
C PHE A 20 -7.13 4.88 -9.32
N PHE A 21 -7.84 5.93 -9.70
CA PHE A 21 -7.26 7.05 -10.43
C PHE A 21 -7.15 8.26 -9.50
N PHE A 22 -5.97 8.85 -9.43
CA PHE A 22 -5.73 10.08 -8.71
C PHE A 22 -5.00 11.04 -9.65
N ASP A 23 -5.54 12.25 -9.80
CA ASP A 23 -4.98 13.30 -10.68
C ASP A 23 -4.77 12.83 -12.14
N GLY A 24 -5.70 12.02 -12.65
CA GLY A 24 -5.62 11.43 -14.00
C GLY A 24 -4.59 10.30 -14.16
N LYS A 25 -3.90 9.90 -13.09
CA LYS A 25 -2.94 8.79 -13.10
C LYS A 25 -3.53 7.54 -12.44
N ALA A 26 -3.30 6.38 -13.05
CA ALA A 26 -3.64 5.09 -12.45
C ALA A 26 -2.68 4.79 -11.31
N MET A 27 -3.22 4.56 -10.12
CA MET A 27 -2.49 4.22 -8.90
C MET A 27 -3.03 2.93 -8.30
N GLU A 28 -2.17 2.28 -7.53
CA GLU A 28 -2.50 1.02 -6.85
C GLU A 28 -2.45 1.25 -5.34
N GLY A 29 -3.47 0.77 -4.64
CA GLY A 29 -3.58 0.80 -3.18
C GLY A 29 -4.14 -0.52 -2.67
N TYR A 30 -4.35 -0.60 -1.37
CA TYR A 30 -4.91 -1.78 -0.73
C TYR A 30 -6.24 -1.44 -0.07
N GLU A 31 -7.22 -2.32 -0.23
CA GLU A 31 -8.53 -2.19 0.39
C GLU A 31 -8.40 -2.23 1.92
N GLY A 32 -8.98 -1.24 2.60
CA GLY A 32 -8.88 -1.09 4.05
C GLY A 32 -7.72 -0.19 4.51
N GLU A 33 -6.76 0.13 3.64
CA GLU A 33 -5.70 1.10 3.94
C GLU A 33 -6.10 2.53 3.53
N PRO A 34 -5.61 3.56 4.25
CA PRO A 34 -5.89 4.95 3.90
C PRO A 34 -5.28 5.34 2.55
N ILE A 35 -6.01 6.15 1.79
CA ILE A 35 -5.56 6.67 0.49
C ILE A 35 -4.23 7.41 0.61
N ALA A 36 -3.98 8.12 1.72
CA ALA A 36 -2.71 8.79 1.99
C ALA A 36 -1.52 7.81 2.02
N ALA A 37 -1.69 6.59 2.56
CA ALA A 37 -0.66 5.57 2.54
C ALA A 37 -0.41 5.06 1.11
N ALA A 38 -1.48 4.84 0.33
CA ALA A 38 -1.36 4.47 -1.08
C ALA A 38 -0.66 5.57 -1.90
N LEU A 39 -1.02 6.84 -1.71
CA LEU A 39 -0.39 7.99 -2.36
C LEU A 39 1.10 8.08 -2.00
N HIS A 40 1.43 7.96 -0.72
CA HIS A 40 2.82 7.95 -0.24
C HIS A 40 3.63 6.78 -0.84
N ALA A 41 3.04 5.58 -0.93
CA ALA A 41 3.65 4.43 -1.58
C ALA A 41 3.85 4.63 -3.09
N ASN A 42 2.96 5.38 -3.76
CA ASN A 42 3.08 5.77 -5.16
C ASN A 42 3.97 7.02 -5.38
N GLY A 43 4.67 7.49 -4.34
CA GLY A 43 5.63 8.60 -4.45
C GLY A 43 5.03 10.00 -4.37
N VAL A 44 3.77 10.12 -3.92
CA VAL A 44 3.10 11.40 -3.66
C VAL A 44 3.37 11.78 -2.19
N ARG A 45 4.08 12.88 -1.98
CA ARG A 45 4.57 13.32 -0.66
C ARG A 45 3.74 14.44 -0.06
#